data_AF-A0A3B7D6X4-F1
#
_entry.id   AF-A0A3B7D6X4-F1
#
_cell.length_a   1.000
_cell.length_b   1.000
_cell.length_c   1.000
_cell.angle_alpha   90.00
_cell.angle_beta   90.00
_cell.angle_gamma   90.00
#
_symmetry.space_group_name_H-M   'P 1'
#
loop_
_entity.id
_entity.type
_entity.pdbx_description
1 polymer ?
#
loop_
_entity_poly.entity_id
_entity_poly.type
_entity_poly.pdbx_seq_one_letter_code
_entity_poly.pdbx_strand_id
1 'polypeptide(L)'
;MSAVEKSNAGSPAAVETLSDRDREILALERLWWQYAGAKEQAIRDKFDMSATRYYQVLNALIDREDALAFDPLLVKRLRRLRAQRQRSRSARRLGIDL
;
A
#
# COMPACT_ATOMS: atom_id res chain seq x y z
N MET A 1 24.57 -10.90 19.42
CA MET A 1 23.15 -10.78 19.78
C MET A 1 22.53 -9.70 18.92
N SER A 2 21.59 -10.11 18.07
CA SER A 2 20.43 -9.37 17.56
C SER A 2 19.94 -10.15 16.34
N ALA A 3 19.04 -11.09 16.64
CA ALA A 3 18.32 -11.86 15.66
C ALA A 3 17.55 -10.88 14.77
N VAL A 4 17.92 -10.80 13.49
CA VAL A 4 17.07 -10.16 12.48
C VAL A 4 15.87 -11.08 12.32
N GLU A 5 14.80 -10.69 13.00
CA GLU A 5 13.51 -11.34 13.00
C GLU A 5 12.98 -11.44 11.57
N LYS A 6 12.89 -12.68 11.08
CA LYS A 6 12.31 -13.04 9.80
C LYS A 6 10.87 -12.51 9.73
N SER A 7 10.65 -11.37 9.10
CA SER A 7 9.30 -10.95 8.69
C SER A 7 8.92 -11.69 7.40
N ASN A 8 8.73 -13.00 7.54
CA ASN A 8 7.99 -13.81 6.60
C ASN A 8 6.51 -13.63 6.91
N ALA A 9 5.78 -12.88 6.08
CA ALA A 9 4.31 -12.84 6.14
C ALA A 9 3.76 -12.68 4.72
N GLY A 10 4.08 -13.65 3.88
CA GLY A 10 3.27 -13.99 2.71
C GLY A 10 2.71 -15.39 2.94
N SER A 11 1.75 -15.53 3.85
CA SER A 11 0.99 -16.78 3.98
C SER A 11 -0.34 -16.63 3.24
N PRO A 12 -0.65 -17.52 2.29
CA PRO A 12 -1.96 -17.61 1.66
C PRO A 12 -2.87 -18.52 2.49
N ALA A 13 -4.16 -18.16 2.56
CA ALA A 13 -5.27 -18.99 3.02
C ALA A 13 -5.56 -19.07 4.54
N ALA A 14 -6.26 -18.06 5.03
CA ALA A 14 -7.48 -18.24 5.83
C ALA A 14 -8.25 -16.91 5.74
N VAL A 15 -9.50 -16.88 6.20
CA VAL A 15 -10.33 -15.67 6.29
C VAL A 15 -9.75 -14.75 7.39
N GLU A 16 -8.52 -14.28 7.18
CA GLU A 16 -7.71 -13.63 8.19
C GLU A 16 -8.10 -12.16 8.26
N THR A 17 -8.86 -11.86 9.30
CA THR A 17 -8.99 -10.52 9.87
C THR A 17 -7.72 -9.71 9.66
N LEU A 18 -7.87 -8.57 8.96
CA LEU A 18 -6.79 -7.65 8.63
C LEU A 18 -5.84 -7.48 9.83
N SER A 19 -4.53 -7.73 9.64
CA SER A 19 -3.54 -7.59 10.71
C SER A 19 -3.52 -6.13 11.21
N ASP A 20 -3.10 -5.90 12.45
CA ASP A 20 -3.04 -4.54 13.00
C ASP A 20 -2.14 -3.63 12.16
N ARG A 21 -1.03 -4.18 11.64
CA ARG A 21 -0.15 -3.49 10.70
C ARG A 21 -0.86 -3.10 9.41
N ASP A 22 -1.67 -3.99 8.83
CA ASP A 22 -2.41 -3.70 7.61
C ASP A 22 -3.49 -2.63 7.85
N ARG A 23 -4.12 -2.64 9.03
CA ARG A 23 -5.09 -1.60 9.45
C ARG A 23 -4.40 -0.26 9.57
N GLU A 24 -3.21 -0.22 10.18
CA GLU A 24 -2.41 0.99 10.28
C GLU A 24 -1.96 1.53 8.92
N ILE A 25 -1.60 0.64 7.98
CA ILE A 25 -1.27 1.03 6.61
C ILE A 25 -2.48 1.71 5.95
N LEU A 26 -3.68 1.14 6.07
CA LEU A 26 -4.91 1.76 5.53
C LEU A 26 -5.25 3.08 6.25
N ALA A 27 -5.07 3.14 7.56
CA ALA A 27 -5.29 4.37 8.34
C ALA A 27 -4.31 5.49 7.92
N LEU A 28 -3.06 5.13 7.58
CA LEU A 28 -2.06 6.09 7.11
C LEU A 28 -2.41 6.64 5.71
N GLU A 29 -2.97 5.80 4.84
CA GLU A 29 -3.48 6.23 3.53
C GLU A 29 -4.72 7.14 3.62
N ARG A 30 -5.49 7.03 4.70
CA ARG A 30 -6.65 7.91 4.95
C ARG A 30 -6.24 9.34 5.31
N LEU A 31 -5.04 9.54 5.84
CA LEU A 31 -4.53 10.85 6.21
C LEU A 31 -4.21 11.70 4.98
N TRP A 32 -4.51 13.00 5.07
CA TRP A 32 -4.20 13.96 4.01
C TRP A 32 -2.76 14.46 4.15
N TRP A 33 -1.88 14.00 3.28
CA TRP A 33 -0.49 14.44 3.24
C TRP A 33 -0.33 15.62 2.28
N GLN A 34 0.18 16.74 2.79
CA GLN A 34 0.45 17.94 1.98
C GLN A 34 1.60 17.72 0.99
N TYR A 35 2.61 16.94 1.38
CA TYR A 35 3.79 16.67 0.56
C TYR A 35 4.08 15.17 0.52
N ALA A 36 4.49 14.66 -0.66
CA ALA A 36 4.86 13.25 -0.83
C ALA A 36 6.01 12.83 0.11
N GLY A 37 6.98 13.70 0.34
CA GLY A 37 8.09 13.43 1.25
C GLY A 37 7.67 13.29 2.72
N ALA A 38 6.66 14.04 3.17
CA ALA A 38 6.14 13.92 4.55
C ALA A 38 5.51 12.55 4.80
N LYS A 39 4.84 12.00 3.79
CA LYS A 39 4.30 10.65 3.84
C LYS A 39 5.39 9.59 3.91
N GLU A 40 6.43 9.72 3.08
CA GLU A 40 7.54 8.76 3.07
C GLU A 40 8.32 8.75 4.39
N GLN A 41 8.49 9.92 5.01
CA GLN A 41 9.10 10.00 6.34
C GLN A 41 8.22 9.30 7.39
N ALA A 42 6.91 9.60 7.42
CA ALA A 42 5.99 8.95 8.34
C ALA A 42 5.93 7.42 8.16
N ILE A 43 6.02 6.93 6.92
CA ILE A 43 6.10 5.49 6.63
C ILE A 43 7.35 4.89 7.28
N ARG A 44 8.50 5.58 7.12
CA ARG A 44 9.78 5.12 7.66
C ARG A 44 9.77 5.14 9.18
N ASP A 45 9.25 6.21 9.78
CA ASP A 45 9.22 6.35 11.23
C ASP A 45 8.25 5.37 11.91
N LYS A 46 7.09 5.10 11.30
CA LYS A 46 6.08 4.20 11.87
C LYS A 46 6.37 2.72 11.63
N PHE A 47 6.79 2.37 10.42
CA PHE A 47 6.88 0.98 10.00
C PHE A 47 8.33 0.48 9.80
N ASP A 48 9.32 1.35 10.02
CA ASP A 48 10.74 1.06 9.84
C ASP A 48 11.06 0.42 8.47
N MET A 49 10.40 0.93 7.42
CA MET A 49 10.59 0.42 6.06
C MET A 49 10.70 1.52 5.01
N SER A 50 11.27 1.14 3.87
CA SER A 50 11.32 2.01 2.71
C SER A 50 9.94 2.18 2.06
N ALA A 51 9.73 3.35 1.44
CA ALA A 51 8.51 3.65 0.69
C ALA A 51 8.22 2.59 -0.39
N THR A 52 9.26 2.07 -1.06
CA THR A 52 9.12 1.01 -2.06
C THR A 52 8.48 -0.25 -1.49
N ARG A 53 8.97 -0.73 -0.34
CA ARG A 53 8.42 -1.92 0.32
C ARG A 53 7.00 -1.65 0.82
N TYR A 54 6.75 -0.47 1.36
CA TYR A 54 5.42 -0.05 1.79
C TYR A 54 4.40 -0.11 0.65
N TYR A 55 4.72 0.45 -0.52
CA TYR A 55 3.81 0.40 -1.68
C TYR A 55 3.62 -1.02 -2.23
N GLN A 56 4.61 -1.90 -2.11
CA GLN A 56 4.44 -3.32 -2.46
C GLN A 56 3.41 -4.00 -1.55
N VAL A 57 3.54 -3.82 -0.24
CA VAL A 57 2.58 -4.35 0.74
C VAL A 57 1.20 -3.76 0.52
N LEU A 58 1.10 -2.43 0.36
CA LEU A 58 -0.17 -1.76 0.08
C LEU A 58 -0.85 -2.32 -1.17
N ASN A 59 -0.09 -2.53 -2.25
CA ASN A 59 -0.64 -3.07 -3.50
C ASN A 59 -1.19 -4.49 -3.32
N ALA A 60 -0.52 -5.35 -2.55
CA ALA A 60 -1.04 -6.67 -2.24
C ALA A 60 -2.26 -6.59 -1.31
N LEU A 61 -2.26 -5.67 -0.35
CA LEU A 61 -3.34 -5.48 0.61
C LEU A 61 -4.63 -5.02 -0.06
N ILE A 62 -4.55 -4.03 -0.95
CA ILE A 62 -5.74 -3.51 -1.66
C ILE A 62 -6.37 -4.57 -2.57
N ASP A 63 -5.66 -5.63 -2.95
CA ASP A 63 -6.17 -6.70 -3.81
C ASP A 63 -6.93 -7.79 -3.00
N ARG A 64 -6.83 -7.79 -1.65
CA ARG A 64 -7.54 -8.72 -0.75
C ARG A 64 -8.99 -8.27 -0.45
N GLU A 65 -9.87 -9.24 -0.21
CA GLU A 65 -11.26 -9.00 0.22
C GLU A 65 -11.33 -8.39 1.63
N ASP A 66 -10.39 -8.76 2.51
CA ASP A 66 -10.33 -8.28 3.90
C ASP A 66 -10.19 -6.75 3.97
N ALA A 67 -9.41 -6.17 3.07
CA ALA A 67 -9.24 -4.72 2.99
C ALA A 67 -10.53 -4.02 2.52
N LEU A 68 -11.27 -4.65 1.60
CA LEU A 68 -12.59 -4.16 1.17
C LEU A 68 -13.62 -4.22 2.30
N ALA A 69 -13.57 -5.24 3.15
CA ALA A 69 -14.44 -5.36 4.31
C ALA A 69 -14.15 -4.29 5.38
N PHE A 70 -12.89 -3.87 5.53
CA PHE A 70 -12.49 -2.84 6.48
C PHE A 70 -12.83 -1.41 6.02
N ASP A 71 -12.40 -1.01 4.81
CA ASP A 71 -12.74 0.30 4.23
C ASP A 71 -12.95 0.19 2.71
N PRO A 72 -14.18 -0.11 2.26
CA PRO A 72 -14.46 -0.35 0.85
C PRO A 72 -14.27 0.90 -0.03
N LEU A 73 -14.44 2.10 0.53
CA LEU A 73 -14.31 3.35 -0.23
C LEU A 73 -12.84 3.70 -0.46
N LEU A 74 -12.01 3.58 0.59
CA LEU A 74 -10.57 3.80 0.49
C LEU A 74 -9.95 2.80 -0.48
N VAL A 75 -10.26 1.51 -0.36
CA VAL A 75 -9.69 0.48 -1.24
C VAL A 75 -10.09 0.71 -2.70
N LYS A 76 -11.36 1.01 -2.99
CA LYS A 76 -11.79 1.35 -4.36
C LYS A 76 -11.08 2.57 -4.90
N ARG A 77 -10.89 3.62 -4.09
CA ARG A 77 -10.13 4.82 -4.48
C ARG A 77 -8.67 4.49 -4.79
N LEU A 78 -8.01 3.71 -3.94
CA LEU A 78 -6.60 3.30 -4.13
C LEU A 78 -6.43 2.43 -5.37
N ARG A 79 -7.32 1.46 -5.61
CA ARG A 79 -7.35 0.65 -6.84
C ARG A 79 -7.49 1.52 -8.09
N ARG A 80 -8.39 2.51 -8.07
CA ARG A 80 -8.56 3.45 -9.19
C ARG A 80 -7.32 4.31 -9.42
N LEU A 81 -6.70 4.82 -8.36
CA LEU A 81 -5.47 5.61 -8.43
C LEU A 81 -4.32 4.78 -9.03
N ARG A 82 -4.18 3.49 -8.63
CA ARG A 82 -3.22 2.55 -9.23
C ARG A 82 -3.46 2.37 -10.72
N ALA A 83 -4.71 2.11 -11.12
CA ALA A 83 -5.07 1.96 -12.52
C ALA A 83 -4.75 3.24 -13.33
N GLN A 84 -5.00 4.43 -12.78
CA GLN A 84 -4.64 5.70 -13.41
C GLN A 84 -3.12 5.84 -13.59
N ARG A 85 -2.33 5.55 -12.55
CA ARG A 85 -0.85 5.55 -12.65
C ARG A 85 -0.35 4.55 -13.69
N GLN A 86 -0.97 3.36 -13.77
CA GLN A 86 -0.60 2.34 -14.74
C GLN A 86 -0.89 2.78 -16.17
N ARG A 87 -2.04 3.42 -16.42
CA ARG A 87 -2.37 4.02 -17.72
C ARG A 87 -1.40 5.13 -18.12
N SER A 88 -1.05 6.02 -17.20
CA SER A 88 -0.05 7.07 -17.47
C SER A 88 1.32 6.48 -17.81
N ARG A 89 1.71 5.34 -17.21
CA ARG A 89 2.95 4.65 -17.55
C ARG A 89 2.88 3.93 -18.89
N SER A 90 1.75 3.31 -19.24
CA SER A 90 1.59 2.65 -20.54
C SER A 90 1.52 3.65 -21.69
N ALA A 91 0.87 4.80 -21.51
CA ALA A 91 0.83 5.88 -22.51
C ALA A 91 2.24 6.40 -22.83
N ARG A 92 3.06 6.66 -21.80
CA ARG A 92 4.46 7.08 -21.98
C ARG A 92 5.33 6.03 -22.68
N ARG A 93 5.06 4.74 -22.46
CA ARG A 93 5.79 3.64 -23.12
C ARG A 93 5.39 3.45 -24.58
N LEU A 94 4.20 3.90 -24.97
CA LEU A 94 3.70 3.79 -26.34
C LEU A 94 4.06 5.00 -27.21
N GLY A 95 4.77 6.00 -26.65
CA GLY A 95 5.21 7.19 -27.41
C GLY A 95 4.08 8.09 -27.90
N ILE A 96 2.89 7.99 -27.29
CA ILE A 96 1.75 8.86 -27.61
C ILE A 96 1.74 9.99 -26.59
N ASP A 97 2.57 11.00 -26.85
CA ASP A 97 2.31 12.35 -26.35
C ASP A 97 1.09 12.88 -27.13
N LEU A 98 0.05 13.31 -26.42
CA LEU A 98 -1.03 14.14 -26.96
C LEU A 98 -0.66 15.60 -26.75
#